data_AF-A0A085YXK1-F1
#
_entry.id   AF-A0A085YXK1-F1
#
_cell.length_a   1.000
_cell.length_b   1.000
_cell.length_c   1.000
_cell.angle_alpha   90.00
_cell.angle_beta   90.00
_cell.angle_gamma   90.00
#
_symmetry.space_group_name_H-M   'P 1'
#
loop_
_entity.id
_entity.type
_entity.pdbx_description
1 polymer ?
#
loop_
_entity_poly.entity_id
_entity_poly.type
_entity_poly.pdbx_seq_one_letter_code
_entity_poly.pdbx_strand_id
1 'polypeptide(L)'
;MGSEQYIFSLYITSGRQYFLFRTVRPYFSNSSQNEEDESSEYESAQRNMLISYAGNLYAQKIFALVGELHGYPIGDIFYSDYGKPHVPVYYMQTDFGEPWIVFGTADSEEGFLTELENDEDLQALNPIGDSTKIHACFITQNDFNFKNKYKFS
;
A
#
# COMPACT_ATOMS: atom_id res chain seq x y z
N MET A 1 -20.66 10.06 -9.04
CA MET A 1 -20.35 8.63 -8.86
C MET A 1 -19.03 8.59 -8.13
N GLY A 2 -19.00 8.15 -6.88
CA GLY A 2 -17.70 8.02 -6.21
C GLY A 2 -17.03 6.73 -6.64
N SER A 3 -15.72 6.82 -6.81
CA SER A 3 -14.86 5.69 -7.16
C SER A 3 -14.38 4.99 -5.89
N GLU A 4 -14.12 3.70 -6.00
CA GLU A 4 -13.35 2.95 -5.01
C GLU A 4 -12.01 3.63 -4.76
N GLN A 5 -11.52 3.57 -3.51
CA GLN A 5 -10.24 4.15 -3.11
C GLN A 5 -9.23 3.05 -2.85
N TYR A 6 -8.06 3.13 -3.49
CA TYR A 6 -6.94 2.27 -3.15
C TYR A 6 -6.22 2.78 -1.91
N ILE A 7 -5.93 1.84 -1.00
CA ILE A 7 -5.09 2.06 0.17
C ILE A 7 -3.84 1.20 -0.01
N PHE A 8 -2.69 1.84 0.15
CA PHE A 8 -1.40 1.19 0.07
C PHE A 8 -0.70 1.25 1.42
N SER A 9 -0.54 0.09 2.04
CA SER A 9 0.05 -0.04 3.37
C SER A 9 1.42 -0.70 3.31
N LEU A 10 2.45 0.03 3.74
CA LEU A 10 3.82 -0.46 3.84
C LEU A 10 4.07 -1.02 5.25
N TYR A 11 4.51 -2.27 5.32
CA TYR A 11 4.87 -2.96 6.55
C TYR A 11 6.32 -3.41 6.54
N ILE A 12 6.91 -3.51 7.73
CA ILE A 12 8.20 -4.17 7.97
C ILE A 12 8.01 -5.33 8.94
N THR A 13 8.71 -6.43 8.69
CA THR A 13 8.71 -7.59 9.60
C THR A 13 9.90 -7.57 10.55
N SER A 14 9.87 -8.42 11.59
CA SER A 14 11.02 -8.61 12.49
C SER A 14 12.29 -9.08 11.76
N GLY A 15 12.13 -9.73 10.59
CA GLY A 15 13.24 -10.10 9.70
C GLY A 15 13.75 -8.96 8.82
N ARG A 16 13.28 -7.73 9.01
CA ARG A 16 13.57 -6.54 8.18
C ARG A 16 13.19 -6.73 6.71
N GLN A 17 12.14 -7.49 6.45
CA GLN A 17 11.55 -7.62 5.12
C GLN A 17 10.38 -6.64 5.00
N TYR A 18 10.31 -5.96 3.87
CA TYR A 18 9.23 -5.01 3.60
C TYR A 18 8.13 -5.66 2.76
N PHE A 19 6.89 -5.33 3.10
CA PHE A 19 5.69 -5.78 2.40
C PHE A 19 4.82 -4.57 2.09
N LEU A 20 4.37 -4.47 0.84
CA LEU A 20 3.43 -3.44 0.43
C LEU A 20 2.12 -4.12 0.06
N PHE A 21 1.04 -3.74 0.72
CA PHE A 21 -0.29 -4.29 0.46
C PHE A 21 -1.15 -3.24 -0.22
N ARG A 22 -1.82 -3.61 -1.32
CA ARG A 22 -2.90 -2.80 -1.90
C ARG A 22 -4.25 -3.40 -1.51
N THR A 23 -5.05 -2.62 -0.80
CA THR A 23 -6.43 -2.91 -0.47
C THR A 23 -7.36 -1.89 -1.12
N VAL A 24 -8.65 -2.19 -1.11
CA VAL A 24 -9.70 -1.32 -1.66
C VAL A 24 -10.67 -0.95 -0.55
N ARG A 25 -10.92 0.35 -0.40
CA ARG A 25 -12.06 0.86 0.36
C ARG A 25 -13.20 1.19 -0.61
N PRO A 26 -14.36 0.51 -0.49
CA PRO A 26 -15.53 0.79 -1.30
C PRO A 26 -15.98 2.24 -1.14
N TYR A 27 -16.63 2.76 -2.17
CA TYR A 27 -17.28 4.06 -2.05
C TYR A 27 -18.40 4.02 -1.00
N PHE A 28 -18.53 5.10 -0.25
CA PHE A 28 -19.61 5.35 0.70
C PHE A 28 -20.12 6.78 0.54
N SER A 29 -21.37 7.03 0.91
CA SER A 29 -21.89 8.39 1.00
C SER A 29 -21.36 9.11 2.23
N ASN A 30 -20.79 10.31 2.07
CA ASN A 30 -20.39 11.19 3.18
C ASN A 30 -21.57 11.59 4.10
N SER A 31 -22.81 11.29 3.72
CA SER A 31 -24.01 11.52 4.54
C SER A 31 -24.42 10.32 5.39
N SER A 32 -23.69 9.20 5.32
CA SER A 32 -24.05 7.94 5.99
C SER A 32 -22.85 7.36 6.74
N GLN A 33 -22.85 7.53 8.06
CA GLN A 33 -21.82 6.94 8.93
C GLN A 33 -21.76 5.42 8.80
N ASN A 34 -22.93 4.77 8.67
CA ASN A 34 -22.99 3.31 8.54
C ASN A 34 -22.27 2.83 7.27
N GLU A 35 -22.42 3.53 6.14
CA GLU A 35 -21.73 3.15 4.89
C GLU A 35 -20.20 3.37 5.02
N GLU A 36 -19.78 4.44 5.71
CA GLU A 36 -18.36 4.69 6.00
C GLU A 36 -17.77 3.57 6.87
N ASP A 37 -18.48 3.19 7.93
CA ASP A 37 -18.06 2.14 8.86
C ASP A 37 -17.97 0.78 8.13
N GLU A 38 -18.99 0.40 7.36
CA GLU A 38 -18.99 -0.82 6.54
C GLU A 38 -17.84 -0.83 5.52
N SER A 39 -17.56 0.31 4.87
CA SER A 39 -16.44 0.43 3.92
C SER A 39 -15.07 0.24 4.61
N SER A 40 -14.93 0.76 5.84
CA SER A 40 -13.71 0.67 6.64
C SER A 40 -13.49 -0.73 7.18
N GLU A 41 -14.56 -1.41 7.62
CA GLU A 41 -14.53 -2.81 8.02
C GLU A 41 -14.16 -3.73 6.84
N TYR A 42 -14.73 -3.48 5.66
CA TYR A 42 -14.42 -4.24 4.45
C TYR A 42 -12.94 -4.15 4.06
N GLU A 43 -12.37 -2.95 4.08
CA GLU A 43 -10.95 -2.75 3.80
C GLU A 43 -10.08 -3.40 4.89
N SER A 44 -10.43 -3.22 6.16
CA SER A 44 -9.70 -3.81 7.30
C SER A 44 -9.67 -5.34 7.22
N ALA A 45 -10.79 -5.97 6.82
CA ALA A 45 -10.87 -7.42 6.61
C ALA A 45 -9.93 -7.88 5.50
N GLN A 46 -9.86 -7.16 4.38
CA GLN A 46 -8.90 -7.45 3.30
C GLN A 46 -7.46 -7.30 3.78
N ARG A 47 -7.13 -6.23 4.49
CA ARG A 47 -5.79 -5.97 5.01
C ARG A 47 -5.32 -7.10 5.93
N ASN A 48 -6.17 -7.51 6.87
CA ASN A 48 -5.91 -8.63 7.78
C ASN A 48 -5.72 -9.96 7.03
N MET A 49 -6.48 -10.18 5.96
CA MET A 49 -6.31 -11.35 5.09
C MET A 49 -4.95 -11.33 4.40
N LEU A 50 -4.52 -10.19 3.85
CA LEU A 50 -3.21 -10.06 3.18
C LEU A 50 -2.05 -10.23 4.17
N ILE A 51 -2.13 -9.65 5.37
CA ILE A 51 -1.15 -9.86 6.45
C ILE A 51 -1.05 -11.34 6.79
N SER A 52 -2.19 -12.01 6.99
CA SER A 52 -2.22 -13.44 7.31
C SER A 52 -1.66 -14.31 6.19
N TYR A 53 -1.98 -13.98 4.93
CA TYR A 53 -1.46 -14.67 3.76
C TYR A 53 0.06 -14.51 3.63
N ALA A 54 0.57 -13.28 3.72
CA ALA A 54 1.99 -12.98 3.67
C ALA A 54 2.73 -13.65 4.84
N GLY A 55 2.17 -13.59 6.05
CA GLY A 55 2.76 -14.23 7.23
C GLY A 55 2.92 -15.73 7.07
N ASN A 56 1.91 -16.42 6.52
CA ASN A 56 1.99 -17.84 6.22
C ASN A 56 2.97 -18.15 5.09
N LEU A 57 2.95 -17.37 4.01
CA LEU A 57 3.77 -17.62 2.82
C LEU A 57 5.27 -17.42 3.09
N TYR A 58 5.62 -16.43 3.90
CA TYR A 58 7.00 -16.03 4.16
C TYR A 58 7.48 -16.39 5.57
N ALA A 59 6.69 -17.16 6.32
CA ALA A 59 6.96 -17.54 7.72
C ALA A 59 7.22 -16.33 8.65
N GLN A 60 6.50 -15.22 8.42
CA GLN A 60 6.58 -13.98 9.20
C GLN A 60 5.39 -13.90 10.16
N LYS A 61 5.65 -13.51 11.42
CA LYS A 61 4.61 -13.47 12.46
C LYS A 61 4.24 -12.07 12.92
N ILE A 62 5.13 -11.11 12.72
CA ILE A 62 4.97 -9.74 13.21
C ILE A 62 5.18 -8.80 12.03
N PHE A 63 4.17 -7.97 11.79
CA PHE A 63 4.18 -6.90 10.81
C PHE A 63 3.98 -5.59 11.58
N ALA A 64 4.95 -4.69 11.48
CA ALA A 64 4.83 -3.33 11.98
C ALA A 64 4.54 -2.40 10.80
N LEU A 65 3.53 -1.54 10.94
CA LEU A 65 3.21 -0.56 9.91
C LEU A 65 4.32 0.48 9.84
N VAL A 66 4.83 0.75 8.64
CA VAL A 66 5.77 1.83 8.35
C VAL A 66 5.03 3.08 7.92
N GLY A 67 3.97 2.91 7.12
CA GLY A 67 3.08 3.99 6.74
C GLY A 67 2.11 3.61 5.63
N GLU A 68 1.21 4.53 5.31
CA GLU A 68 0.15 4.36 4.31
C GLU A 68 0.06 5.56 3.38
N LEU A 69 -0.30 5.28 2.13
CA LEU A 69 -0.74 6.27 1.16
C LEU A 69 -2.11 5.86 0.62
N HIS A 70 -3.05 6.79 0.62
CA HIS A 70 -4.37 6.60 0.03
C HIS A 70 -4.44 7.36 -1.28
N GLY A 71 -4.78 6.68 -2.37
CA GLY A 71 -4.85 7.30 -3.70
C GLY A 71 -3.78 6.75 -4.65
N TYR A 72 -2.96 7.64 -5.21
CA TYR A 72 -2.17 7.36 -6.41
C TYR A 72 -0.66 7.44 -6.11
N PRO A 73 0.00 6.32 -5.74
CA PRO A 73 1.45 6.29 -5.64
C PRO A 73 2.10 6.48 -7.01
N ILE A 74 3.34 6.95 -7.00
CA ILE A 74 4.16 7.15 -8.20
C ILE A 74 4.56 5.79 -8.78
N GLY A 75 4.23 5.55 -10.05
CA GLY A 75 4.67 4.39 -10.82
C GLY A 75 3.59 3.34 -11.11
N ASP A 76 3.58 2.88 -12.36
CA ASP A 76 2.53 2.02 -12.92
C ASP A 76 2.41 0.63 -12.26
N ILE A 77 3.49 0.18 -11.60
CA ILE A 77 3.54 -1.14 -10.95
C ILE A 77 2.48 -1.30 -9.87
N PHE A 78 2.05 -0.21 -9.24
CA PHE A 78 1.05 -0.25 -8.18
C PHE A 78 -0.38 -0.42 -8.68
N TYR A 79 -0.60 -0.31 -9.99
CA TYR A 79 -1.89 -0.49 -10.66
C TYR A 79 -2.02 -1.85 -11.36
N SER A 80 -1.01 -2.72 -11.28
CA SER A 80 -1.14 -4.08 -11.84
C SER A 80 -2.17 -4.92 -11.09
N ASP A 81 -2.81 -5.86 -11.79
CA ASP A 81 -3.80 -6.76 -11.18
C ASP A 81 -3.18 -7.60 -10.05
N TYR A 82 -1.95 -8.05 -10.25
CA TYR A 82 -1.20 -8.92 -9.33
C TYR A 82 -0.02 -8.16 -8.73
N GLY A 83 0.40 -8.60 -7.54
CA GLY A 83 1.60 -8.13 -6.88
C GLY A 83 2.88 -8.58 -7.58
N LYS A 84 4.02 -8.07 -7.13
CA LYS A 84 5.35 -8.44 -7.62
C LYS A 84 6.32 -8.61 -6.46
N PRO A 85 7.21 -9.62 -6.52
CA PRO A 85 8.30 -9.73 -5.57
C PRO A 85 9.34 -8.64 -5.83
N HIS A 86 9.99 -8.17 -4.76
CA HIS A 86 11.21 -7.35 -4.83
C HIS A 86 11.07 -6.03 -5.63
N VAL A 87 9.99 -5.28 -5.38
CA VAL A 87 9.73 -3.96 -5.96
C VAL A 87 10.64 -2.93 -5.29
N PRO A 88 11.48 -2.18 -6.04
CA PRO A 88 12.22 -1.05 -5.48
C PRO A 88 11.26 0.09 -5.20
N VAL A 89 11.18 0.52 -3.94
CA VAL A 89 10.29 1.60 -3.50
C VAL A 89 11.11 2.68 -2.82
N TYR A 90 10.85 3.93 -3.16
CA TYR A 90 11.26 5.09 -2.37
C TYR A 90 10.06 5.57 -1.57
N TYR A 91 10.26 5.92 -0.31
CA TYR A 91 9.22 6.55 0.51
C TYR A 91 9.78 7.68 1.35
N MET A 92 8.90 8.61 1.72
CA MET A 92 9.17 9.74 2.60
C MET A 92 8.06 9.89 3.63
N GLN A 93 8.43 10.37 4.81
CA GLN A 93 7.45 10.75 5.83
C GLN A 93 6.74 12.03 5.42
N THR A 94 5.58 12.28 6.02
CA THR A 94 4.83 13.53 5.85
C THR A 94 4.80 14.33 7.16
N ASP A 95 4.51 15.63 7.07
CA ASP A 95 4.33 16.46 8.26
C ASP A 95 3.04 16.17 9.04
N PHE A 96 2.10 15.44 8.43
CA PHE A 96 0.87 14.95 9.07
C PHE A 96 1.13 13.87 10.14
N GLY A 97 2.34 13.29 10.15
CA GLY A 97 2.75 12.25 11.10
C GLY A 97 2.21 10.86 10.75
N GLU A 98 2.46 9.88 11.62
CA GLU A 98 2.02 8.50 11.39
C GLU A 98 0.48 8.42 11.24
N PRO A 99 -0.03 7.62 10.29
CA PRO A 99 0.71 6.68 9.45
C PRO A 99 1.14 7.25 8.08
N TRP A 100 1.01 8.54 7.83
CA TRP A 100 1.02 9.08 6.47
C TRP A 100 2.42 9.18 5.85
N ILE A 101 2.59 8.53 4.70
CA ILE A 101 3.80 8.58 3.88
C ILE A 101 3.45 8.87 2.42
N VAL A 102 4.40 9.38 1.66
CA VAL A 102 4.38 9.30 0.19
C VAL A 102 5.36 8.23 -0.26
N PHE A 103 5.03 7.50 -1.31
CA PHE A 103 5.96 6.52 -1.87
C PHE A 103 5.74 6.30 -3.36
N GLY A 104 6.76 5.72 -3.98
CA GLY A 104 6.81 5.53 -5.41
C GLY A 104 7.85 4.52 -5.87
N THR A 105 7.77 4.13 -7.14
CA THR A 105 8.89 3.49 -7.84
C THR A 105 9.46 4.44 -8.87
N ALA A 106 10.78 4.54 -8.92
CA ALA A 106 11.51 5.26 -9.96
C ALA A 106 12.87 4.58 -10.19
N ASP A 107 13.50 4.88 -11.33
CA ASP A 107 14.82 4.34 -11.67
C ASP A 107 15.93 4.89 -10.75
N SER A 108 15.75 6.11 -10.25
CA SER A 108 16.67 6.80 -9.34
C SER A 108 15.90 7.57 -8.26
N GLU A 109 16.60 7.95 -7.18
CA GLU A 109 16.06 8.83 -6.15
C GLU A 109 15.69 10.20 -6.72
N GLU A 110 16.56 10.78 -7.56
CA GLU A 110 16.29 12.04 -8.27
C GLU A 110 15.03 11.96 -9.14
N GLY A 111 14.80 10.82 -9.81
CA GLY A 111 13.58 10.58 -10.58
C GLY A 111 12.35 10.56 -9.68
N PHE A 112 12.41 9.86 -8.55
CA PHE A 112 11.33 9.83 -7.57
C PHE A 112 11.00 11.23 -7.03
N LEU A 113 12.03 11.99 -6.62
CA LEU A 113 11.85 13.34 -6.11
C LEU A 113 11.29 14.28 -7.18
N THR A 114 11.75 14.17 -8.42
CA THR A 114 11.23 14.96 -9.55
C THR A 114 9.75 14.67 -9.80
N GLU A 115 9.34 13.40 -9.81
CA GLU A 115 7.93 13.04 -9.97
C GLU A 115 7.09 13.51 -8.78
N LEU A 116 7.62 13.38 -7.56
CA LEU A 116 6.98 13.85 -6.34
C LEU A 116 6.79 15.37 -6.34
N GLU A 117 7.77 16.15 -6.78
CA GLU A 117 7.70 17.62 -6.88
C GLU A 117 6.70 18.10 -7.93
N ASN A 118 6.48 17.31 -8.99
CA ASN A 118 5.57 17.63 -10.07
C ASN A 118 4.11 17.17 -9.82
N ASP A 119 3.87 16.38 -8.77
CA ASP A 119 2.55 15.90 -8.38
C ASP A 119 1.97 16.77 -7.26
N GLU A 120 1.01 17.63 -7.61
CA GLU A 120 0.39 18.57 -6.66
C GLU A 120 -0.34 17.86 -5.50
N ASP A 121 -0.95 16.69 -5.76
CA ASP A 121 -1.70 15.95 -4.74
C ASP A 121 -0.74 15.32 -3.72
N LEU A 122 0.40 14.79 -4.18
CA LEU A 122 1.43 14.26 -3.28
C LEU A 122 2.20 15.36 -2.57
N GLN A 123 2.44 16.52 -3.20
CA GLN A 123 3.02 17.69 -2.53
C GLN A 123 2.10 18.24 -1.44
N ALA A 124 0.78 18.18 -1.63
CA ALA A 124 -0.18 18.60 -0.61
C ALA A 124 -0.11 17.75 0.67
N LEU A 125 0.51 16.56 0.60
CA LEU A 125 0.82 15.73 1.76
C LEU A 125 2.09 16.20 2.51
N ASN A 126 2.73 17.30 2.10
CA ASN A 126 3.90 17.89 2.74
C ASN A 126 4.98 16.85 3.11
N PRO A 127 5.59 16.18 2.11
CA PRO A 127 6.66 15.23 2.37
C PRO A 127 7.87 15.92 3.02
N ILE A 128 8.46 15.26 4.02
CA ILE A 128 9.57 15.78 4.82
C ILE A 128 10.71 14.77 4.94
N GLY A 129 11.91 15.29 5.19
CA GLY A 129 13.13 14.50 5.40
C GLY A 129 13.74 13.99 4.09
N ASP A 130 14.58 12.97 4.20
CA ASP A 130 15.23 12.32 3.05
C ASP A 130 14.40 11.12 2.58
N SER A 131 14.48 10.80 1.28
CA SER A 131 13.86 9.60 0.75
C SER A 131 14.58 8.34 1.25
N THR A 132 13.82 7.27 1.50
CA THR A 132 14.37 5.97 1.88
C THR A 132 14.07 4.94 0.80
N LYS A 133 15.12 4.33 0.24
CA LYS A 133 15.00 3.23 -0.72
C LYS A 133 14.90 1.88 0.00
N ILE A 134 13.91 1.08 -0.38
CA ILE A 134 13.70 -0.28 0.10
C ILE A 134 13.36 -1.23 -1.06
N HIS A 135 13.37 -2.52 -0.78
CA HIS A 135 12.76 -3.53 -1.65
C HIS A 135 11.59 -4.18 -0.93
N ALA A 136 10.39 -3.98 -1.46
CA ALA A 136 9.15 -4.49 -0.89
C ALA A 136 8.62 -5.70 -1.69
N CYS A 137 8.01 -6.66 -1.00
CA CYS A 137 7.12 -7.61 -1.66
C CYS A 137 5.75 -6.96 -1.80
N PHE A 138 5.36 -6.63 -3.03
CA PHE A 138 4.05 -6.08 -3.32
C PHE A 138 3.03 -7.21 -3.46
N ILE A 139 1.92 -7.12 -2.73
CA ILE A 139 0.85 -8.13 -2.71
C ILE A 139 -0.51 -7.44 -2.85
N THR A 140 -1.36 -8.01 -3.70
CA THR A 140 -2.76 -7.60 -3.89
C THR A 140 -3.72 -8.73 -3.53
N GLN A 141 -5.01 -8.44 -3.48
CA GLN A 141 -6.04 -9.45 -3.25
C GLN A 141 -6.02 -10.58 -4.31
N ASN A 142 -5.62 -10.29 -5.54
CA ASN A 142 -5.59 -11.28 -6.61
C ASN A 142 -4.52 -12.36 -6.38
N ASP A 143 -3.42 -12.03 -5.69
CA ASP A 143 -2.38 -13.00 -5.33
C ASP A 143 -2.87 -14.08 -4.37
N PHE A 144 -3.85 -13.74 -3.53
CA PHE A 144 -4.53 -14.69 -2.66
C PHE A 144 -5.49 -15.58 -3.46
N ASN A 145 -6.36 -14.96 -4.28
CA ASN A 145 -7.38 -15.66 -5.05
C ASN A 145 -6.80 -16.64 -6.08
N PHE A 146 -5.63 -16.31 -6.67
CA PHE A 146 -4.96 -17.17 -7.63
C PHE A 146 -4.55 -18.53 -7.04
N LYS A 147 -4.04 -18.58 -5.81
CA LYS A 147 -3.58 -19.85 -5.19
C LYS A 147 -4.70 -20.72 -4.65
N ASN A 148 -5.83 -20.15 -4.25
CA ASN A 148 -6.99 -20.96 -3.85
C ASN A 148 -7.63 -21.69 -5.03
N LYS A 149 -7.43 -21.21 -6.27
CA LYS A 149 -7.91 -21.88 -7.49
C LYS A 149 -7.20 -23.22 -7.76
N TYR A 150 -6.00 -23.43 -7.20
CA TYR A 150 -5.19 -24.65 -7.39
C TYR A 150 -5.14 -25.56 -6.16
N LYS A 151 -5.94 -25.30 -5.12
CA LYS A 151 -6.07 -26.17 -3.93
C LYS A 151 -7.24 -27.17 -4.01
N PHE A 152 -8.01 -27.15 -5.10
CA PHE A 152 -9.18 -28.02 -5.32
C PHE A 152 -9.10 -28.85 -6.62
N SER A 153 -7.90 -29.11 -7.13
CA SER A 153 -7.65 -29.99 -8.28
C SER A 153 -6.86 -31.22 -7.88
#